data_AF-A0A7R9JM25-F1
#
_entry.id   AF-A0A7R9JM25-F1
#
_cell.length_a   1.000
_cell.length_b   1.000
_cell.length_c   1.000
_cell.angle_alpha   90.00
_cell.angle_beta   90.00
_cell.angle_gamma   90.00
#
_symmetry.space_group_name_H-M   'P 1'
#
loop_
_entity.id
_entity.type
_entity.pdbx_description
1 polymer ?
#
loop_
_entity_poly.entity_id
_entity_poly.type
_entity_poly.pdbx_seq_one_letter_code
_entity_poly.pdbx_strand_id
1 'polypeptide(L)'
;MSMSMSGILGGSKLGVEPILKARDMADKNVEHLGVMAYTANFQWLKPRKSPGDRMAVSCDLHTTTVNRPAHFRLEMSREVDPREVTAEVVGPPGTTDCRLSLAGNKGTFTPTHVGMHQLIVYNEGEKVAGSPINIRVTPELSKISFPGMDPCAIGSIVEVLVS
;
A
#
# COMPACT_ATOMS: atom_id res chain seq x y z
N MET A 1 -13.92 -27.29 17.90
CA MET A 1 -13.32 -26.53 16.78
C MET A 1 -13.92 -27.05 15.49
N SER A 2 -14.86 -26.34 14.88
CA SER A 2 -15.43 -26.71 13.57
C SER A 2 -14.50 -26.22 12.46
N MET A 3 -14.02 -27.11 11.59
CA MET A 3 -13.27 -26.72 10.40
C MET A 3 -14.20 -25.99 9.43
N SER A 4 -13.91 -24.71 9.14
CA SER A 4 -14.65 -23.91 8.17
C SER A 4 -14.18 -24.19 6.74
N MET A 5 -15.05 -23.96 5.75
CA MET A 5 -14.73 -24.12 4.33
C MET A 5 -13.48 -23.30 3.94
N SER A 6 -13.30 -22.12 4.54
CA SER A 6 -12.13 -21.26 4.37
C SER A 6 -10.83 -21.92 4.83
N GLY A 7 -10.87 -22.74 5.89
CA GLY A 7 -9.69 -23.46 6.39
C GLY A 7 -9.18 -24.50 5.39
N ILE A 8 -10.09 -25.24 4.74
CA ILE A 8 -9.74 -26.25 3.73
C ILE A 8 -9.23 -25.60 2.43
N LEU A 9 -9.87 -24.51 2.00
CA LEU A 9 -9.37 -23.72 0.87
C LEU A 9 -7.98 -23.14 1.17
N GLY A 10 -7.74 -22.72 2.41
CA GLY A 10 -6.42 -22.29 2.88
C GLY A 10 -5.37 -23.41 2.79
N GLY A 11 -5.71 -24.63 3.20
CA GLY A 11 -4.83 -25.80 3.03
C GLY A 11 -4.47 -26.09 1.57
N SER A 12 -5.44 -25.95 0.66
CA SER A 12 -5.18 -26.07 -0.78
C SER A 12 -4.23 -24.99 -1.30
N LYS A 13 -4.34 -23.75 -0.82
CA LYS A 13 -3.38 -22.66 -1.13
C LYS A 13 -1.97 -22.90 -0.58
N LEU A 14 -1.82 -23.84 0.37
CA LEU A 14 -0.53 -24.29 0.90
C LEU A 14 0.00 -25.54 0.19
N GLY A 15 -0.70 -26.04 -0.84
CA GLY A 15 -0.32 -27.23 -1.59
C GLY A 15 -0.78 -28.55 -0.95
N VAL A 16 -1.64 -28.49 0.07
CA VAL A 16 -2.24 -29.69 0.67
C VAL A 16 -3.63 -29.91 0.08
N GLU A 17 -3.76 -30.96 -0.73
CA GLU A 17 -5.04 -31.32 -1.32
C GLU A 17 -6.01 -31.89 -0.27
N PRO A 18 -7.27 -31.41 -0.24
CA PRO A 18 -8.26 -31.93 0.68
C PRO A 18 -8.75 -33.31 0.25
N ILE A 19 -8.52 -34.29 1.12
CA ILE A 19 -9.00 -35.66 0.96
C ILE A 19 -10.41 -35.88 1.56
N LEU A 20 -10.91 -34.91 2.33
CA LEU A 20 -12.21 -34.93 2.99
C LEU A 20 -12.92 -33.58 2.82
N LYS A 21 -14.25 -33.56 2.83
CA LYS A 21 -15.04 -32.31 2.78
C LYS A 21 -15.09 -31.63 4.14
N ALA A 22 -15.29 -30.31 4.14
CA ALA A 22 -15.41 -29.49 5.36
C ALA A 22 -16.47 -30.00 6.34
N ARG A 23 -17.64 -30.35 5.80
CA ARG A 23 -18.74 -30.88 6.60
C ARG A 23 -18.39 -32.22 7.24
N ASP A 24 -17.68 -33.08 6.51
CA ASP A 24 -17.37 -34.44 6.94
C ASP A 24 -16.27 -34.39 8.02
N MET A 25 -15.28 -33.51 7.88
CA MET A 25 -14.27 -33.23 8.92
C MET A 25 -14.82 -32.56 10.19
N ALA A 26 -15.95 -31.85 10.09
CA ALA A 26 -16.60 -31.21 11.24
C ALA A 26 -17.56 -32.15 11.99
N ASP A 27 -17.82 -33.34 11.45
CA ASP A 27 -18.64 -34.36 12.11
C ASP A 27 -17.84 -35.00 13.27
N LYS A 28 -18.53 -35.27 14.38
CA LYS A 28 -17.96 -35.98 15.54
C LYS A 28 -17.71 -37.46 15.24
N ASN A 29 -18.43 -38.02 14.26
CA ASN A 29 -18.33 -39.42 13.86
C ASN A 29 -17.39 -39.63 12.66
N VAL A 30 -16.58 -38.62 12.32
CA VAL A 30 -15.64 -38.70 11.20
C VAL A 30 -14.59 -39.79 11.40
N GLU A 31 -14.20 -40.47 10.31
CA GLU A 31 -13.06 -41.38 10.35
C GLU A 31 -11.77 -40.66 10.72
N HIS A 32 -11.22 -41.02 11.88
CA HIS A 32 -9.99 -40.43 12.39
C HIS A 32 -8.80 -40.62 11.45
N LEU A 33 -8.70 -41.76 10.75
CA LEU A 33 -7.58 -42.02 9.84
C LEU A 33 -7.50 -40.99 8.71
N GLY A 34 -8.65 -40.61 8.14
CA GLY A 34 -8.70 -39.59 7.10
C GLY A 34 -8.30 -38.21 7.63
N VAL A 35 -8.76 -37.85 8.84
CA VAL A 35 -8.36 -36.58 9.48
C VAL A 35 -6.86 -36.57 9.79
N MET A 36 -6.33 -37.66 10.34
CA MET A 36 -4.91 -37.80 10.69
C MET A 36 -4.03 -37.76 9.44
N ALA A 37 -4.40 -38.47 8.37
CA ALA A 37 -3.71 -38.44 7.08
C ALA A 37 -3.69 -37.02 6.48
N TYR A 38 -4.82 -36.30 6.53
CA TYR A 38 -4.88 -34.92 6.07
C TYR A 38 -3.97 -33.99 6.89
N THR A 39 -4.04 -34.07 8.22
CA THR A 39 -3.22 -33.23 9.12
C THR A 39 -1.73 -33.55 9.02
N ALA A 40 -1.35 -34.80 8.75
CA ALA A 40 0.06 -35.20 8.59
C ALA A 40 0.74 -34.48 7.41
N ASN A 41 0.00 -34.17 6.35
CA ASN A 41 0.52 -33.43 5.21
C ASN A 41 0.95 -31.98 5.56
N PHE A 42 0.43 -31.42 6.67
CA PHE A 42 0.83 -30.07 7.12
C PHE A 42 2.16 -30.05 7.86
N GLN A 43 2.66 -31.20 8.33
CA GLN A 43 3.88 -31.28 9.17
C GLN A 43 5.13 -30.78 8.44
N TRP A 44 5.14 -30.87 7.11
CA TRP A 44 6.28 -30.53 6.27
C TRP A 44 6.12 -29.18 5.56
N LEU A 45 5.07 -28.43 5.88
CA LEU A 45 4.84 -27.12 5.29
C LEU A 45 5.78 -26.09 5.93
N LYS A 46 6.55 -25.41 5.09
CA LYS A 46 7.28 -24.22 5.52
C LYS A 46 6.25 -23.12 5.83
N PRO A 47 6.34 -22.43 6.98
CA PRO A 47 5.44 -21.32 7.29
C PRO A 47 5.46 -20.30 6.16
N ARG A 48 4.32 -20.11 5.50
CA ARG A 48 4.18 -19.07 4.50
C ARG A 48 4.05 -17.74 5.25
N LYS A 49 4.90 -16.75 4.93
CA LYS A 49 4.80 -15.40 5.51
C LYS A 49 3.39 -14.83 5.32
N SER A 50 2.92 -13.89 6.12
CA SER A 50 1.63 -13.26 5.85
C SER A 50 1.65 -12.56 4.48
N PRO A 51 0.52 -12.45 3.77
CA PRO A 51 0.43 -11.68 2.53
C PRO A 51 1.07 -10.29 2.63
N GLY A 52 0.86 -9.59 3.76
CA GLY A 52 1.47 -8.28 4.03
C GLY A 52 3.01 -8.29 4.06
N ASP A 53 3.63 -9.36 4.57
CA ASP A 53 5.08 -9.50 4.69
C ASP A 53 5.77 -10.03 3.42
N ARG A 54 4.99 -10.53 2.46
CA ARG A 54 5.51 -10.99 1.16
C ARG A 54 5.75 -9.86 0.17
N MET A 55 5.29 -8.65 0.50
CA MET A 55 5.40 -7.47 -0.34
C MET A 55 5.76 -6.25 0.50
N ALA A 56 6.53 -5.33 -0.07
CA ALA A 56 6.78 -4.02 0.52
C ALA A 56 6.53 -2.93 -0.51
N VAL A 57 6.12 -1.76 -0.04
CA VAL A 57 6.02 -0.55 -0.86
C VAL A 57 7.13 0.42 -0.49
N SER A 58 7.83 0.93 -1.50
CA SER A 58 8.85 1.97 -1.35
C SER A 58 8.52 3.15 -2.28
N CYS A 59 8.75 4.37 -1.81
CA CYS A 59 8.53 5.57 -2.60
C CYS A 59 9.73 6.49 -2.42
N ASP A 60 10.30 6.94 -3.53
CA ASP A 60 11.50 7.78 -3.54
C ASP A 60 11.19 9.23 -3.10
N LEU A 61 9.93 9.67 -3.23
CA LEU A 61 9.49 11.02 -2.90
C LEU A 61 8.34 11.04 -1.89
N HIS A 62 8.59 11.62 -0.72
CA HIS A 62 7.55 11.94 0.27
C HIS A 62 6.89 13.31 0.03
N THR A 63 7.35 14.07 -0.97
CA THR A 63 6.80 15.37 -1.35
C THR A 63 6.67 15.46 -2.88
N THR A 64 5.52 15.93 -3.37
CA THR A 64 5.26 16.15 -4.80
C THR A 64 4.47 17.44 -5.01
N THR A 65 4.31 17.88 -6.26
CA THR A 65 3.46 19.03 -6.59
C THR A 65 2.11 18.56 -7.13
N VAL A 66 1.09 19.40 -7.02
CA VAL A 66 -0.22 19.16 -7.66
C VAL A 66 -0.03 18.89 -9.15
N ASN A 67 -0.82 17.97 -9.71
CA ASN A 67 -0.81 17.54 -11.11
C ASN A 67 0.50 16.89 -11.59
N ARG A 68 1.50 16.68 -10.74
CA ARG A 68 2.70 15.90 -11.11
C ARG A 68 2.60 14.45 -10.66
N PRO A 69 2.89 13.49 -11.56
CA PRO A 69 2.93 12.08 -11.20
C PRO A 69 4.10 11.80 -10.24
N ALA A 70 3.78 11.21 -9.09
CA ALA A 70 4.75 10.63 -8.17
C ALA A 70 4.81 9.11 -8.40
N HIS A 71 6.02 8.58 -8.52
CA HIS A 71 6.24 7.15 -8.74
C HIS A 71 6.55 6.44 -7.42
N PHE A 72 6.00 5.25 -7.26
CA PHE A 72 6.32 4.34 -6.17
C PHE A 72 6.60 2.95 -6.73
N ARG A 73 7.37 2.16 -5.98
CA ARG A 73 7.79 0.81 -6.35
C ARG A 73 7.20 -0.18 -5.37
N LEU A 74 6.85 -1.34 -5.90
CA LEU A 74 6.41 -2.49 -5.12
C LEU A 74 7.49 -3.57 -5.20
N GLU A 75 8.01 -3.95 -4.04
CA GLU A 75 8.94 -5.04 -3.87
C GLU A 75 8.14 -6.30 -3.55
N MET A 76 7.86 -7.10 -4.58
CA MET A 76 7.09 -8.33 -4.48
C MET A 76 8.00 -9.54 -4.40
N SER A 77 7.69 -10.47 -3.50
CA SER A 77 8.28 -11.82 -3.53
C SER A 77 7.72 -12.65 -4.68
N ARG A 78 8.42 -13.72 -5.09
CA ARG A 78 8.00 -14.59 -6.22
C ARG A 78 6.63 -15.26 -6.05
N GLU A 79 6.13 -15.32 -4.82
CA GLU A 79 4.85 -15.94 -4.46
C GLU A 79 3.65 -14.98 -4.50
N VAL A 80 3.87 -13.71 -4.85
CA VAL A 80 2.82 -12.69 -4.92
C VAL A 80 2.25 -12.64 -6.33
N ASP A 81 0.93 -12.73 -6.45
CA ASP A 81 0.23 -12.49 -7.71
C ASP A 81 -0.05 -10.98 -7.85
N PRO A 82 0.45 -10.31 -8.91
CA PRO A 82 0.17 -8.89 -9.16
C PRO A 82 -1.32 -8.55 -9.28
N ARG A 83 -2.19 -9.52 -9.57
CA ARG A 83 -3.65 -9.32 -9.68
C ARG A 83 -4.35 -9.16 -8.33
N GLU A 84 -3.77 -9.71 -7.28
CA GLU A 84 -4.28 -9.62 -5.90
C GLU A 84 -3.79 -8.36 -5.17
N VAL A 85 -2.91 -7.59 -5.83
CA VAL A 85 -2.40 -6.33 -5.31
C VAL A 85 -3.38 -5.21 -5.63
N THR A 86 -3.81 -4.51 -4.59
CA THR A 86 -4.66 -3.32 -4.72
C THR A 86 -3.98 -2.14 -4.02
N ALA A 87 -4.25 -0.95 -4.52
CA ALA A 87 -3.72 0.27 -3.92
C ALA A 87 -4.82 1.33 -3.93
N GLU A 88 -4.82 2.16 -2.89
CA GLU A 88 -5.79 3.21 -2.64
C GLU A 88 -5.04 4.46 -2.21
N VAL A 89 -5.57 5.63 -2.57
CA VAL A 89 -5.07 6.90 -2.05
C VAL A 89 -6.18 7.62 -1.33
N VAL A 90 -5.94 7.90 -0.05
CA VAL A 90 -6.81 8.73 0.78
C VAL A 90 -6.28 10.15 0.74
N GLY A 91 -7.03 11.06 0.13
CA GLY A 91 -6.72 12.49 0.13
C GLY A 91 -7.08 13.15 1.46
N PRO A 92 -6.72 14.44 1.64
CA PRO A 92 -7.19 15.22 2.78
C PRO A 92 -8.74 15.28 2.81
N PRO A 93 -9.35 15.49 3.99
CA PRO A 93 -10.80 15.51 4.15
C PRO A 93 -11.48 16.46 3.14
N GLY A 94 -12.48 15.94 2.41
CA GLY A 94 -13.19 16.70 1.38
C GLY A 94 -12.61 16.57 -0.04
N THR A 95 -11.59 15.74 -0.25
CA THR A 95 -11.04 15.45 -1.57
C THR A 95 -11.17 13.96 -1.91
N THR A 96 -11.69 13.66 -3.10
CA THR A 96 -11.97 12.27 -3.55
C THR A 96 -11.25 11.92 -4.85
N ASP A 97 -10.71 12.90 -5.56
CA ASP A 97 -10.27 12.73 -6.94
C ASP A 97 -8.77 12.53 -7.06
N CYS A 98 -8.25 11.36 -6.72
CA CYS A 98 -6.84 11.01 -6.97
C CYS A 98 -6.72 10.04 -8.14
N ARG A 99 -5.74 10.24 -9.03
CA ARG A 99 -5.45 9.28 -10.10
C ARG A 99 -4.35 8.33 -9.65
N LEU A 100 -4.68 7.06 -9.53
CA LEU A 100 -3.75 5.99 -9.21
C LEU A 100 -3.70 4.99 -10.36
N SER A 101 -2.48 4.66 -10.79
CA SER A 101 -2.25 3.64 -11.82
C SER A 101 -1.19 2.66 -11.33
N LEU A 102 -1.49 1.37 -11.40
CA LEU A 102 -0.58 0.31 -11.03
C LEU A 102 -0.22 -0.51 -12.27
N ALA A 103 1.08 -0.61 -12.57
CA ALA A 103 1.62 -1.34 -13.70
C ALA A 103 2.70 -2.32 -13.21
N GLY A 104 2.27 -3.55 -12.92
CA GLY A 104 3.17 -4.58 -12.37
C GLY A 104 3.78 -4.12 -11.05
N ASN A 105 5.10 -3.98 -11.01
CA ASN A 105 5.86 -3.59 -9.81
C ASN A 105 6.06 -2.08 -9.64
N LYS A 106 5.47 -1.25 -10.52
CA LYS A 106 5.54 0.21 -10.43
C LYS A 106 4.15 0.78 -10.34
N GLY A 107 3.98 1.77 -9.48
CA GLY A 107 2.76 2.55 -9.38
C GLY A 107 3.03 4.02 -9.64
N THR A 108 2.03 4.71 -10.16
CA THR A 108 2.05 6.15 -10.38
C THR A 108 0.82 6.74 -9.71
N PHE A 109 1.06 7.73 -8.87
CA PHE A 109 0.05 8.50 -8.18
C PHE A 109 0.12 9.95 -8.65
N THR A 110 -0.99 10.49 -9.16
CA THR A 110 -1.10 11.89 -9.56
C THR A 110 -2.12 12.60 -8.66
N PRO A 111 -1.68 13.44 -7.71
CA PRO A 111 -2.56 14.22 -6.86
C PRO A 111 -3.19 15.38 -7.63
N THR A 112 -4.46 15.66 -7.35
CA THR A 112 -5.21 16.79 -7.92
C THR A 112 -5.37 17.94 -6.94
N HIS A 113 -5.16 17.69 -5.64
CA HIS A 113 -5.34 18.67 -4.56
C HIS A 113 -4.06 18.84 -3.75
N VAL A 114 -3.87 20.04 -3.19
CA VAL A 114 -2.79 20.32 -2.24
C VAL A 114 -3.15 19.68 -0.89
N GLY A 115 -2.17 19.11 -0.20
CA GLY A 115 -2.36 18.57 1.15
C GLY A 115 -1.68 17.23 1.37
N MET A 116 -1.94 16.64 2.53
CA MET A 116 -1.40 15.33 2.91
C MET A 116 -2.25 14.22 2.32
N HIS A 117 -1.63 13.37 1.51
CA HIS A 117 -2.25 12.19 0.93
C HIS A 117 -1.64 10.94 1.56
N GLN A 118 -2.45 9.90 1.73
CA GLN A 118 -2.01 8.60 2.26
C GLN A 118 -2.18 7.54 1.19
N LEU A 119 -1.06 7.01 0.68
CA LEU A 119 -1.06 5.86 -0.23
C LEU A 119 -1.08 4.57 0.60
N ILE A 120 -2.15 3.80 0.44
CA ILE A 120 -2.34 2.52 1.10
C ILE A 120 -2.24 1.41 0.06
N VAL A 121 -1.43 0.39 0.33
CA VAL A 121 -1.23 -0.74 -0.58
C VAL A 121 -1.58 -2.02 0.16
N TYR A 122 -2.35 -2.88 -0.49
CA TYR A 122 -2.86 -4.13 0.04
C TYR A 122 -2.41 -5.31 -0.84
N ASN A 123 -2.13 -6.43 -0.20
CA ASN A 123 -1.89 -7.72 -0.83
C ASN A 123 -2.85 -8.75 -0.22
N GLU A 124 -3.71 -9.37 -1.03
CA GLU A 124 -4.76 -10.30 -0.56
C GLU A 124 -5.63 -9.70 0.58
N GLY A 125 -5.84 -8.38 0.57
CA GLY A 125 -6.60 -7.64 1.59
C GLY A 125 -5.81 -7.23 2.84
N GLU A 126 -4.54 -7.60 2.97
CA GLU A 126 -3.66 -7.20 4.09
C GLU A 126 -2.75 -6.03 3.69
N LYS A 127 -2.54 -5.08 4.61
CA LYS A 127 -1.62 -3.95 4.37
C LYS A 127 -0.19 -4.46 4.27
N VAL A 128 0.52 -3.99 3.26
CA VAL A 128 1.91 -4.42 3.02
C VAL A 128 2.90 -3.61 3.83
N ALA A 129 4.11 -4.14 4.00
CA ALA A 129 5.19 -3.45 4.68
C ALA A 129 5.49 -2.09 4.01
N GLY A 130 5.64 -1.03 4.79
CA GLY A 130 5.84 0.34 4.31
C GLY A 130 4.55 1.11 4.03
N SER A 131 3.39 0.48 4.09
CA SER A 131 2.08 1.13 3.99
C SER A 131 1.51 1.47 5.38
N PRO A 132 0.82 2.62 5.57
CA PRO A 132 0.55 3.69 4.61
C PRO A 132 1.74 4.64 4.40
N ILE A 133 1.92 5.12 3.16
CA ILE A 133 2.90 6.15 2.82
C ILE A 133 2.23 7.52 2.83
N ASN A 134 2.73 8.42 3.67
CA ASN A 134 2.29 9.81 3.68
C ASN A 134 3.06 10.62 2.63
N ILE A 135 2.34 11.26 1.72
CA ILE A 135 2.89 12.09 0.64
C ILE A 135 2.34 13.51 0.80
N ARG A 136 3.24 14.48 0.94
CA ARG A 136 2.87 15.89 1.02
C ARG A 136 2.79 16.49 -0.39
N VAL A 137 1.63 17.03 -0.74
CA VAL A 137 1.43 17.70 -2.03
C VAL A 137 1.52 19.21 -1.84
N THR A 138 2.40 19.87 -2.59
CA THR A 138 2.60 21.33 -2.60
C THR A 138 2.02 21.96 -3.87
N PRO A 139 1.66 23.25 -3.86
CA PRO A 139 1.26 23.96 -5.06
C PRO A 139 2.42 24.05 -6.06
N GLU A 140 2.09 24.12 -7.35
CA GLU A 140 3.10 24.31 -8.40
C GLU A 140 3.67 25.73 -8.32
N LEU A 141 4.98 25.86 -8.07
CA LEU A 141 5.72 27.13 -8.01
C LEU A 141 6.00 27.68 -9.43
N SER A 142 4.97 27.78 -10.25
CA SER A 142 5.05 28.30 -11.62
C SER A 142 4.11 29.48 -11.79
N LYS A 143 4.38 30.58 -11.08
CA LYS A 143 3.99 31.97 -11.39
C LYS A 143 4.42 32.93 -10.27
N ILE A 144 5.72 32.99 -10.00
CA ILE A 144 6.29 34.20 -9.38
C ILE A 144 7.29 34.75 -10.39
N SER A 145 6.78 35.49 -11.37
CA SER A 145 7.61 36.53 -11.99
C SER A 145 7.78 37.55 -10.88
N PHE A 146 8.92 37.50 -10.20
CA PHE A 146 9.33 38.60 -9.34
C PHE A 146 9.58 39.78 -10.30
N PRO A 147 8.78 40.86 -10.30
CA PRO A 147 9.30 42.11 -10.85
C PRO A 147 10.55 42.41 -10.05
N GLY A 148 11.66 42.66 -10.74
CA GLY A 148 13.02 42.70 -10.21
C GLY A 148 13.07 43.09 -8.74
N MET A 149 13.58 42.18 -7.91
CA MET A 149 13.97 42.52 -6.56
C MET A 149 15.18 43.45 -6.70
N ASP A 150 14.94 44.74 -6.85
CA ASP A 150 16.00 45.74 -6.76
C ASP A 150 16.68 45.52 -5.40
N PRO A 151 18.03 45.43 -5.35
CA PRO A 151 18.73 45.22 -4.10
C PRO A 151 18.56 46.46 -3.24
N CYS A 152 17.53 46.50 -2.42
CA CYS A 152 17.38 47.54 -1.42
C CYS A 152 18.46 47.29 -0.37
N ALA A 153 19.50 48.13 -0.38
CA ALA A 153 20.60 48.05 0.56
C ALA A 153 20.08 48.15 2.00
N ILE A 154 20.28 47.07 2.77
CA ILE A 154 20.06 47.04 4.22
C ILE A 154 21.09 48.01 4.84
N GLY A 155 20.61 49.15 5.34
CA GLY A 155 21.45 50.11 6.07
C GLY A 155 21.30 51.60 5.72
N SER A 156 20.41 51.98 4.79
CA SER A 156 20.16 53.41 4.55
C SER A 156 19.32 54.02 5.66
N ILE A 157 19.99 54.63 6.64
CA ILE A 157 19.40 55.60 7.57
C ILE A 157 18.98 56.83 6.77
N VAL A 158 17.68 57.08 6.72
CA VAL A 158 17.11 58.31 6.16
C VAL A 158 17.01 59.32 7.31
N GLU A 159 17.87 60.34 7.28
CA GLU A 159 17.73 61.47 8.20
C GLU A 159 16.53 62.31 7.75
N VAL A 160 15.53 62.44 8.63
CA VAL A 160 14.37 63.30 8.41
C VAL A 160 14.64 64.63 9.11
N LEU A 161 14.93 65.68 8.34
CA LEU A 161 14.95 67.05 8.84
C LEU A 161 13.49 67.54 8.92
N VAL A 162 12.98 67.68 10.13
CA VAL A 162 11.69 68.35 10.37
C VAL A 162 11.97 69.85 10.49
N SER A 163 11.46 70.64 9.55
CA SER A 163 11.43 72.11 9.63
C SER A 163 10.18 72.62 10.34
#